data_AF-A0A1W9W0G6-F1
#
_entry.id   AF-A0A1W9W0G6-F1
#
_cell.length_a   1.000
_cell.length_b   1.000
_cell.length_c   1.000
_cell.angle_alpha   90.00
_cell.angle_beta   90.00
_cell.angle_gamma   90.00
#
_symmetry.space_group_name_H-M   'P 1'
#
loop_
_entity.id
_entity.type
_entity.pdbx_description
1 polymer ?
#
loop_
_entity_poly.entity_id
_entity_poly.type
_entity_poly.pdbx_seq_one_letter_code
_entity_poly.pdbx_strand_id
1 'polypeptide(L)'
;MGGDVVTVPRIGRYEVQKELGKGSQGVVYLARDPQLERYVAIKMQRIKSNMGGTRQTRLIEEARTISKLTHPNIVSVYDVGEYNKNVYFVLEYVDGVSIREIIRNKGPFVIHRAVSIISRVLGGIGYMHGKGVIHGDMTPSNILIDAEGIPRIMDFGIAMMGRAQSRTPIRSFLACARVLRNADRQPCFRGGQSI
;
A
#
# COMPACT_ATOMS: atom_id res chain seq x y z
N MET A 1 -22.23 -31.22 26.47
CA MET A 1 -20.93 -30.68 26.03
C MET A 1 -21.20 -29.49 25.13
N GLY A 2 -21.37 -28.30 25.71
CA GLY A 2 -21.50 -27.06 24.95
C GLY A 2 -20.09 -26.59 24.61
N GLY A 3 -19.66 -26.81 23.37
CA GLY A 3 -18.41 -26.24 22.90
C GLY A 3 -18.56 -24.72 22.90
N ASP A 4 -17.66 -24.03 23.60
CA ASP A 4 -17.56 -22.59 23.52
C ASP A 4 -17.45 -22.20 22.06
N VAL A 5 -18.50 -21.56 21.54
CA VAL A 5 -18.47 -21.00 20.19
C VAL A 5 -17.47 -19.85 20.25
N VAL A 6 -16.22 -20.13 19.89
CA VAL A 6 -15.19 -19.11 19.72
C VAL A 6 -15.71 -18.16 18.63
N THR A 7 -16.23 -17.02 19.04
CA THR A 7 -16.72 -15.99 18.13
C THR A 7 -15.51 -15.37 17.46
N VAL A 8 -15.25 -15.78 16.22
CA VAL A 8 -14.21 -15.17 15.38
C VAL A 8 -14.56 -13.68 15.22
N PRO A 9 -13.66 -12.74 15.56
CA PRO A 9 -13.91 -11.32 15.37
C PRO A 9 -14.22 -11.03 13.90
N ARG A 10 -15.25 -10.23 13.63
CA ARG A 10 -15.69 -9.91 12.26
C ARG A 10 -15.66 -8.41 12.00
N ILE A 11 -15.37 -8.06 10.74
CA ILE A 11 -15.57 -6.72 10.19
C ILE A 11 -16.50 -6.89 8.98
N GLY A 12 -17.74 -6.44 9.09
CA GLY A 12 -18.77 -6.79 8.11
C GLY A 12 -18.92 -8.31 7.99
N ARG A 13 -18.81 -8.86 6.78
CA ARG A 13 -18.85 -10.31 6.54
C ARG A 13 -17.51 -11.04 6.76
N TYR A 14 -16.42 -10.30 6.89
CA TYR A 14 -15.07 -10.85 6.84
C TYR A 14 -14.61 -11.31 8.21
N GLU A 15 -13.98 -12.49 8.26
CA GLU A 15 -13.51 -13.13 9.47
C GLU A 15 -12.06 -12.77 9.76
N VAL A 16 -11.83 -11.94 10.78
CA VAL A 16 -10.50 -11.44 11.12
C VAL A 16 -9.64 -12.57 11.68
N GLN A 17 -8.45 -12.72 11.09
CA GLN A 17 -7.48 -13.75 11.45
C GLN A 17 -6.39 -13.17 12.36
N LYS A 18 -5.79 -12.04 11.96
CA LYS A 18 -4.75 -11.34 12.72
C LYS A 18 -4.60 -9.89 12.29
N GLU A 19 -3.99 -9.07 13.14
CA GLU A 19 -3.50 -7.75 12.76
C GLU A 19 -2.22 -7.88 11.93
N LEU A 20 -2.15 -7.18 10.79
CA LEU A 20 -0.95 -7.08 9.94
C LEU A 20 -0.10 -5.86 10.30
N GLY A 21 -0.73 -4.80 10.78
CA GLY A 21 -0.02 -3.64 11.29
C GLY A 21 -0.92 -2.46 11.64
N LYS A 22 -0.33 -1.51 12.37
CA LYS A 22 -0.98 -0.29 12.83
C LYS A 22 -0.16 0.92 12.44
N GLY A 23 -0.79 1.85 11.74
CA GLY A 23 -0.19 3.09 11.28
C GLY A 23 -0.95 4.33 11.75
N SER A 24 -0.48 5.49 11.32
CA SER A 24 -1.14 6.78 11.60
C SER A 24 -2.55 6.87 11.00
N GLN A 25 -2.79 6.15 9.90
CA GLN A 25 -4.06 6.20 9.16
C GLN A 25 -5.08 5.16 9.62
N GLY A 26 -4.66 4.13 10.38
CA GLY A 26 -5.55 3.03 10.72
C GLY A 26 -4.85 1.75 11.14
N VAL A 27 -5.64 0.68 11.21
CA VAL A 27 -5.17 -0.69 11.46
C VAL A 27 -5.49 -1.53 10.24
N VAL A 28 -4.57 -2.42 9.86
CA VAL A 28 -4.75 -3.38 8.76
C VAL A 28 -4.84 -4.78 9.35
N TYR A 29 -5.86 -5.52 8.95
CA TYR A 29 -6.10 -6.90 9.38
C TYR A 29 -5.99 -7.86 8.20
N LEU A 30 -5.47 -9.06 8.45
CA LEU A 30 -5.71 -10.20 7.58
C LEU A 30 -7.07 -10.78 7.95
N ALA A 31 -7.92 -10.99 6.95
CA ALA A 31 -9.23 -11.61 7.13
C ALA A 31 -9.51 -12.64 6.04
N ARG A 32 -10.44 -13.55 6.31
CA ARG A 32 -11.01 -14.48 5.32
C ARG A 32 -12.35 -13.92 4.85
N ASP A 33 -12.57 -13.90 3.54
CA ASP A 33 -13.90 -13.72 2.95
C ASP A 33 -14.56 -15.11 2.89
N PRO A 34 -15.57 -15.41 3.73
CA PRO A 34 -16.20 -16.73 3.74
C PRO A 34 -17.06 -16.99 2.49
N GLN A 35 -17.47 -15.95 1.75
CA GLN A 35 -18.29 -16.11 0.55
C GLN A 35 -17.45 -16.45 -0.69
N LEU A 36 -16.26 -15.86 -0.78
CA LEU A 36 -15.33 -16.05 -1.90
C LEU A 36 -14.16 -16.97 -1.57
N GLU A 37 -14.13 -17.51 -0.35
CA GLU A 37 -13.13 -18.43 0.18
C GLU A 37 -11.67 -17.99 -0.05
N ARG A 38 -11.40 -16.69 0.16
CA ARG A 38 -10.08 -16.10 -0.05
C ARG A 38 -9.63 -15.23 1.12
N TYR A 39 -8.32 -15.06 1.23
CA TYR A 39 -7.75 -14.08 2.15
C TYR A 39 -7.77 -12.67 1.56
N VAL A 40 -8.03 -11.68 2.43
CA VAL A 40 -8.09 -10.26 2.10
C VAL A 40 -7.38 -9.44 3.19
N ALA A 41 -6.89 -8.26 2.82
CA ALA A 41 -6.40 -7.28 3.77
C ALA A 41 -7.49 -6.22 4.02
N ILE A 42 -7.87 -6.01 5.28
CA ILE A 42 -8.89 -5.02 5.66
C ILE A 42 -8.22 -3.84 6.35
N LYS A 43 -8.26 -2.68 5.70
CA LYS A 43 -7.78 -1.42 6.28
C LYS A 43 -8.94 -0.66 6.91
N MET A 44 -8.89 -0.50 8.23
CA MET A 44 -9.84 0.30 9.00
C MET A 44 -9.40 1.76 9.05
N GLN A 45 -10.16 2.65 8.41
CA GLN A 45 -9.91 4.09 8.41
C GLN A 45 -10.75 4.78 9.48
N ARG A 46 -10.10 5.37 10.49
CA ARG A 46 -10.81 6.12 11.54
C ARG A 46 -11.30 7.45 10.99
N ILE A 47 -12.61 7.65 10.98
CA ILE A 47 -13.20 8.97 10.69
C ILE A 47 -13.31 9.71 12.02
N LYS A 48 -12.60 10.83 12.17
CA LYS A 48 -12.76 11.70 13.34
C LYS A 48 -14.21 12.22 13.36
N SER A 49 -14.88 12.04 14.48
CA SER A 49 -16.31 12.30 14.71
C SER A 49 -16.81 13.70 14.32
N ASN A 50 -15.93 14.70 14.23
CA ASN A 50 -16.28 16.08 13.87
C ASN A 50 -16.37 16.38 12.36
N MET A 51 -16.25 15.38 11.46
CA MET A 51 -16.11 15.62 10.01
C MET A 51 -17.39 15.45 9.16
N GLY A 52 -18.54 15.11 9.76
CA GLY A 52 -19.84 15.06 9.06
C GLY A 52 -19.98 13.99 7.96
N GLY A 53 -21.21 13.69 7.54
CA GLY A 53 -21.51 12.64 6.54
C GLY A 53 -20.92 12.89 5.14
N THR A 54 -20.59 14.13 4.80
CA THR A 54 -20.05 14.51 3.49
C THR A 54 -18.67 13.92 3.20
N ARG A 55 -17.84 13.71 4.23
CA ARG A 55 -16.51 13.10 4.06
C ARG A 55 -16.59 11.60 3.78
N GLN A 56 -17.57 10.93 4.37
CA GLN A 56 -17.79 9.50 4.21
C GLN A 56 -18.28 9.16 2.80
N THR A 57 -19.25 9.92 2.27
CA THR A 57 -19.71 9.76 0.89
C THR A 57 -18.57 9.91 -0.12
N ARG A 58 -17.72 10.94 0.04
CA ARG A 58 -16.55 11.14 -0.82
C ARG A 58 -15.56 9.98 -0.76
N LEU A 59 -15.28 9.47 0.44
CA LEU A 59 -14.39 8.31 0.64
C LEU A 59 -14.89 7.08 -0.14
N ILE A 60 -16.20 6.83 -0.13
CA ILE A 60 -16.82 5.71 -0.84
C ILE A 60 -16.79 5.93 -2.35
N GLU A 61 -17.09 7.14 -2.84
CA GLU A 61 -17.02 7.48 -4.26
C GLU A 61 -15.60 7.34 -4.82
N GLU A 62 -14.60 7.74 -4.05
CA GLU A 62 -13.20 7.62 -4.43
C GLU A 62 -12.74 6.15 -4.38
N ALA A 63 -13.18 5.38 -3.39
CA ALA A 63 -12.96 3.94 -3.35
C ALA A 63 -13.48 3.26 -4.62
N ARG A 64 -14.65 3.67 -5.13
CA ARG A 64 -15.22 3.17 -6.40
C ARG A 64 -14.39 3.56 -7.63
N THR A 65 -13.64 4.65 -7.57
CA THR A 65 -12.74 5.04 -8.66
C THR A 65 -11.48 4.18 -8.62
N ILE A 66 -10.92 3.97 -7.44
CA ILE A 66 -9.73 3.14 -7.23
C ILE A 66 -10.02 1.66 -7.50
N SER A 67 -11.20 1.15 -7.16
CA SER A 67 -11.58 -0.26 -7.39
C SER A 67 -11.64 -0.64 -8.88
N LYS A 68 -11.75 0.35 -9.78
CA LYS A 68 -11.69 0.13 -11.23
C LYS A 68 -10.26 -0.08 -11.74
N LEU A 69 -9.24 0.17 -10.91
CA LEU A 69 -7.86 -0.05 -11.29
C LEU A 69 -7.53 -1.54 -11.27
N THR A 70 -7.08 -2.06 -12.41
CA THR A 70 -6.60 -3.43 -12.53
C THR A 70 -5.24 -3.41 -13.21
N HIS A 71 -4.17 -3.70 -12.45
CA HIS A 71 -2.80 -3.68 -12.94
C HIS A 71 -1.92 -4.64 -12.13
N PRO A 72 -0.97 -5.37 -12.76
CA PRO A 72 -0.09 -6.33 -12.08
C PRO A 72 0.88 -5.70 -11.07
N ASN A 73 0.96 -4.38 -10.98
CA ASN A 73 1.76 -3.66 -9.97
C ASN A 73 0.93 -2.80 -9.01
N ILE A 74 -0.37 -3.02 -8.94
CA ILE A 74 -1.29 -2.29 -8.05
C ILE A 74 -2.13 -3.30 -7.28
N VAL A 75 -2.15 -3.16 -5.96
CA VAL A 75 -3.05 -3.92 -5.07
C VAL A 75 -4.49 -3.54 -5.36
N SER A 76 -5.32 -4.54 -5.69
CA SER A 76 -6.73 -4.29 -6.01
C SER A 76 -7.55 -3.94 -4.76
N VAL A 77 -8.50 -3.01 -4.93
CA VAL A 77 -9.55 -2.75 -3.94
C VAL A 77 -10.78 -3.58 -4.34
N TYR A 78 -11.15 -4.54 -3.49
CA TYR A 78 -12.28 -5.42 -3.74
C TYR A 78 -13.61 -4.86 -3.25
N ASP A 79 -13.60 -4.16 -2.13
CA ASP A 79 -14.83 -3.71 -1.48
C ASP A 79 -14.56 -2.50 -0.56
N VAL A 80 -15.61 -1.75 -0.25
CA VAL A 80 -15.61 -0.66 0.72
C VAL A 80 -16.91 -0.70 1.51
N GLY A 81 -16.82 -0.54 2.82
CA GLY A 81 -18.00 -0.58 3.67
C GLY A 81 -17.84 0.23 4.94
N GLU A 82 -18.86 0.12 5.78
CA GLU A 82 -18.94 0.83 7.05
C GLU A 82 -19.05 -0.17 8.19
N TYR A 83 -18.28 0.07 9.25
CA TYR A 83 -18.32 -0.75 10.45
C TYR A 83 -18.03 0.11 11.69
N ASN A 84 -18.97 0.14 12.64
CA ASN A 84 -18.86 0.93 13.88
C ASN A 84 -18.48 2.40 13.64
N LYS A 85 -19.15 3.06 12.68
CA LYS A 85 -18.89 4.46 12.26
C LYS A 85 -17.51 4.71 11.64
N ASN A 86 -16.78 3.66 11.29
CA ASN A 86 -15.53 3.74 10.53
C ASN A 86 -15.76 3.21 9.11
N VAL A 87 -15.00 3.74 8.16
CA VAL A 87 -14.94 3.16 6.81
C VAL A 87 -13.86 2.10 6.80
N TYR A 88 -14.14 0.96 6.18
CA TYR A 88 -13.15 -0.07 5.93
C TYR A 88 -13.00 -0.32 4.43
N PHE A 89 -11.77 -0.63 4.03
CA PHE A 89 -11.43 -1.01 2.66
C PHE A 89 -11.00 -2.46 2.68
N VAL A 90 -11.53 -3.25 1.75
CA VAL A 90 -11.13 -4.62 1.52
C VAL A 90 -10.21 -4.63 0.32
N LEU A 91 -8.98 -5.03 0.56
CA LEU A 91 -7.90 -5.05 -0.40
C LEU A 91 -7.52 -6.49 -0.69
N GLU A 92 -6.94 -6.70 -1.86
CA GLU A 92 -6.15 -7.89 -2.13
C GLU A 92 -5.10 -8.09 -1.04
N TYR A 93 -5.05 -9.31 -0.50
CA TYR A 93 -3.96 -9.71 0.37
C TYR A 93 -2.77 -10.12 -0.49
N VAL A 94 -1.68 -9.37 -0.37
CA VAL A 94 -0.39 -9.70 -0.96
C VAL A 94 0.50 -10.29 0.12
N ASP A 95 0.87 -11.55 -0.04
CA ASP A 95 1.91 -12.15 0.79
C ASP A 95 3.28 -11.65 0.31
N GLY A 96 3.81 -10.65 1.01
CA GLY A 96 4.99 -9.93 0.59
C GLY A 96 5.56 -9.02 1.67
N VAL A 97 6.73 -8.47 1.38
CA VAL A 97 7.49 -7.63 2.32
C VAL A 97 7.68 -6.25 1.71
N SER A 98 7.49 -5.19 2.52
CA SER A 98 7.68 -3.82 2.04
C SER A 98 9.13 -3.55 1.63
N ILE A 99 9.33 -2.71 0.61
CA ILE A 99 10.67 -2.28 0.20
C ILE A 99 11.41 -1.63 1.37
N ARG A 100 10.72 -0.83 2.20
CA ARG A 100 11.30 -0.24 3.41
C ARG A 100 11.90 -1.30 4.33
N GLU A 101 11.15 -2.37 4.57
CA GLU A 101 11.60 -3.45 5.44
C GLU A 101 12.76 -4.24 4.82
N ILE A 102 12.71 -4.52 3.52
CA ILE A 102 13.81 -5.16 2.81
C ILE A 102 15.09 -4.33 2.95
N ILE A 103 15.01 -3.02 2.72
CA ILE A 103 16.17 -2.12 2.83
C ILE A 103 16.69 -2.07 4.26
N ARG A 104 15.78 -2.00 5.25
CA ARG A 104 16.16 -1.98 6.67
C ARG A 104 16.89 -3.26 7.08
N ASN A 105 16.43 -4.41 6.61
CA ASN A 105 16.92 -5.71 7.09
C ASN A 105 18.10 -6.24 6.25
N LYS A 106 18.15 -5.95 4.94
CA LYS A 106 19.11 -6.51 3.99
C LYS A 106 20.01 -5.46 3.31
N GLY A 107 19.77 -4.18 3.58
CA GLY A 107 20.47 -3.08 2.92
C GLY A 107 19.88 -2.73 1.54
N PRO A 108 20.48 -1.74 0.84
CA PRO A 108 20.02 -1.30 -0.47
C PRO A 108 20.02 -2.42 -1.52
N PHE A 109 19.13 -2.33 -2.51
CA PHE A 109 19.18 -3.23 -3.66
C PHE A 109 20.38 -2.93 -4.56
N VAL A 110 20.91 -3.97 -5.20
CA VAL A 110 21.80 -3.81 -6.36
C VAL A 110 21.10 -3.04 -7.47
N ILE A 111 21.86 -2.23 -8.21
CA ILE A 111 21.35 -1.27 -9.20
C ILE A 111 20.37 -1.92 -10.18
N HIS A 112 20.73 -3.06 -10.76
CA HIS A 112 19.89 -3.77 -11.73
C HIS A 112 18.51 -4.13 -11.14
N ARG A 113 18.48 -4.63 -9.90
CA ARG A 113 17.22 -4.97 -9.21
C ARG A 113 16.41 -3.72 -8.86
N ALA A 114 17.07 -2.66 -8.40
CA ALA A 114 16.42 -1.38 -8.11
C ALA A 114 15.74 -0.81 -9.36
N VAL A 115 16.43 -0.81 -10.51
CA VAL A 115 15.88 -0.34 -11.80
C VAL A 115 14.69 -1.18 -12.22
N SER A 116 14.80 -2.52 -12.16
CA SER A 116 13.68 -3.42 -12.50
C SER A 116 12.43 -3.16 -11.65
N ILE A 117 12.60 -3.01 -10.33
CA ILE A 117 11.51 -2.69 -9.41
C ILE A 117 10.89 -1.34 -9.75
N ILE A 118 11.71 -0.29 -9.91
CA ILE A 118 11.22 1.07 -10.18
C ILE A 118 10.49 1.13 -11.52
N SER A 119 10.98 0.49 -12.57
CA SER A 119 10.30 0.46 -13.88
C SER A 119 8.90 -0.12 -13.78
N ARG A 120 8.71 -1.20 -13.02
CA ARG A 120 7.38 -1.80 -12.80
C ARG A 120 6.47 -0.92 -11.95
N VAL A 121 7.01 -0.30 -10.90
CA VAL A 121 6.29 0.69 -10.08
C VAL A 121 5.83 1.87 -10.93
N LEU A 122 6.70 2.40 -11.79
CA LEU A 122 6.36 3.49 -12.71
C LEU A 122 5.30 3.07 -13.74
N GLY A 123 5.32 1.83 -14.21
CA GLY A 123 4.24 1.28 -15.03
C GLY A 123 2.89 1.33 -14.33
N GLY A 124 2.84 0.91 -13.06
CA GLY A 124 1.64 1.02 -12.23
C GLY A 124 1.19 2.48 -12.01
N ILE A 125 2.13 3.38 -11.71
CA ILE A 125 1.83 4.81 -11.54
C ILE A 125 1.29 5.43 -12.85
N GLY A 126 1.92 5.14 -13.98
CA GLY A 126 1.48 5.60 -15.29
C GLY A 126 0.06 5.14 -15.60
N TYR A 127 -0.26 3.88 -15.31
CA TYR A 127 -1.61 3.34 -15.44
C TYR A 127 -2.63 4.10 -14.56
N MET A 128 -2.32 4.33 -13.28
CA MET A 128 -3.20 5.10 -12.38
C MET A 128 -3.47 6.51 -12.90
N HIS A 129 -2.40 7.20 -13.30
CA HIS A 129 -2.49 8.56 -13.82
C HIS A 129 -3.32 8.61 -15.11
N GLY A 130 -3.17 7.64 -16.00
CA GLY A 130 -4.01 7.50 -17.20
C GLY A 130 -5.49 7.27 -16.89
N LYS A 131 -5.83 6.88 -15.66
CA LYS A 131 -7.21 6.75 -15.16
C LYS A 131 -7.64 7.91 -14.26
N GLY A 132 -6.85 8.98 -14.20
CA GLY A 132 -7.15 10.16 -13.39
C GLY A 132 -6.94 9.97 -11.89
N VAL A 133 -6.26 8.90 -11.47
CA VAL A 133 -5.99 8.59 -10.06
C VAL A 133 -4.55 8.97 -9.72
N ILE A 134 -4.36 9.74 -8.66
CA ILE A 134 -3.03 10.14 -8.16
C ILE A 134 -2.83 9.50 -6.78
N HIS A 135 -1.72 8.78 -6.59
CA HIS A 135 -1.48 8.06 -5.32
C HIS A 135 -1.26 8.99 -4.11
N GLY A 136 -0.55 10.11 -4.30
CA GLY A 136 -0.36 11.16 -3.28
C GLY A 136 0.62 10.85 -2.12
N ASP A 137 1.01 9.59 -1.93
CA ASP A 137 1.87 9.13 -0.82
C ASP A 137 2.79 7.97 -1.25
N MET A 138 3.53 8.15 -2.34
CA MET A 138 4.46 7.11 -2.82
C MET A 138 5.70 7.05 -1.91
N THR A 139 5.83 5.97 -1.14
CA THR A 139 6.99 5.70 -0.29
C THR A 139 7.42 4.24 -0.35
N PRO A 140 8.66 3.87 0.05
CA PRO A 140 9.08 2.47 0.16
C PRO A 140 8.24 1.59 1.09
N SER A 141 7.48 2.19 2.01
CA SER A 141 6.56 1.43 2.89
C SER A 141 5.30 0.99 2.15
N ASN A 142 4.93 1.70 1.07
CA ASN A 142 3.69 1.52 0.32
C ASN A 142 3.91 0.68 -0.95
N ILE A 143 5.03 -0.04 -1.02
CA ILE A 143 5.35 -0.97 -2.11
C ILE A 143 5.78 -2.28 -1.47
N LEU A 144 4.98 -3.31 -1.68
CA LEU A 144 5.31 -4.69 -1.31
C LEU A 144 6.09 -5.35 -2.45
N ILE A 145 7.01 -6.23 -2.12
CA ILE A 145 7.53 -7.23 -3.04
C ILE A 145 6.86 -8.55 -2.67
N ASP A 146 6.05 -9.10 -3.58
CA ASP A 146 5.39 -10.40 -3.39
C ASP A 146 6.36 -11.58 -3.49
N ALA A 147 5.84 -12.80 -3.29
CA ALA A 147 6.62 -14.03 -3.34
C ALA A 147 7.32 -14.24 -4.70
N GLU A 148 6.72 -13.75 -5.78
CA GLU A 148 7.25 -13.81 -7.15
C GLU A 148 8.27 -12.69 -7.44
N GLY A 149 8.53 -11.80 -6.48
CA GLY A 149 9.46 -10.69 -6.63
C GLY A 149 8.89 -9.50 -7.39
N ILE A 150 7.57 -9.47 -7.61
CA ILE A 150 6.86 -8.40 -8.32
C ILE A 150 6.49 -7.28 -7.32
N PRO A 151 6.75 -6.01 -7.67
CA PRO A 151 6.34 -4.90 -6.81
C PRO A 151 4.83 -4.64 -6.93
N ARG A 152 4.16 -4.56 -5.77
CA ARG A 152 2.73 -4.28 -5.63
C ARG A 152 2.56 -2.96 -4.88
N ILE A 153 2.05 -1.94 -5.57
CA ILE A 153 1.75 -0.63 -5.00
C ILE A 153 0.48 -0.74 -4.15
N MET A 154 0.57 -0.31 -2.89
CA MET A 154 -0.51 -0.36 -1.92
C MET A 154 -0.69 1.00 -1.25
N ASP A 155 -1.68 1.11 -0.36
CA ASP A 155 -1.88 2.30 0.47
C ASP A 155 -1.98 3.59 -0.35
N PHE A 156 -2.85 3.56 -1.37
CA PHE A 156 -3.35 4.79 -1.98
C PHE A 156 -3.67 5.76 -0.87
N GLY A 157 -3.08 6.95 -0.91
CA GLY A 157 -3.28 7.94 0.14
C GLY A 157 -4.75 8.32 0.19
N ILE A 158 -5.53 7.63 1.03
CA ILE A 158 -6.89 7.98 1.42
C ILE A 158 -6.91 9.35 2.14
N ALA A 159 -5.73 9.97 2.29
CA ALA A 159 -5.42 11.20 2.97
C ALA A 159 -5.35 12.47 2.09
N MET A 160 -5.54 12.43 0.76
CA MET A 160 -5.56 13.67 -0.05
C MET A 160 -6.95 14.13 -0.51
N MET A 161 -8.01 13.55 0.05
CA MET A 161 -9.43 13.88 -0.19
C MET A 161 -9.90 15.19 0.49
N GLY A 162 -9.06 16.23 0.52
CA GLY A 162 -9.35 17.48 1.23
C GLY A 162 -8.55 18.72 0.80
N ARG A 163 -7.72 18.64 -0.23
CA ARG A 163 -7.15 19.86 -0.85
C ARG A 163 -7.64 19.95 -2.27
N ALA A 164 -8.33 21.04 -2.53
CA ALA A 164 -8.81 21.48 -3.82
C ALA A 164 -7.80 21.19 -4.94
N GLN A 165 -8.34 20.94 -6.12
CA GLN A 165 -7.68 21.17 -7.41
C GLN A 165 -6.64 22.29 -7.27
N SER A 166 -5.36 21.94 -7.19
CA SER A 166 -4.21 22.77 -7.55
C SER A 166 -2.93 22.09 -7.09
N ARG A 167 -1.97 22.08 -8.01
CA ARG A 167 -0.54 21.76 -7.84
C ARG A 167 -0.17 20.28 -7.86
N THR A 168 0.22 19.84 -9.06
CA THR A 168 1.23 18.82 -9.32
C THR A 168 2.40 18.96 -8.33
N PRO A 169 2.62 18.03 -7.39
CA PRO A 169 3.84 18.02 -6.62
C PRO A 169 4.81 17.07 -7.31
N ILE A 170 5.82 17.64 -7.97
CA ILE A 170 7.07 17.01 -8.43
C ILE A 170 7.84 16.30 -7.26
N ARG A 171 7.27 16.23 -6.06
CA ARG A 171 7.84 15.59 -4.86
C ARG A 171 7.85 14.05 -4.91
N SER A 172 6.93 13.39 -5.62
CA SER A 172 6.92 11.91 -5.70
C SER A 172 8.18 11.33 -6.34
N PHE A 173 8.86 12.09 -7.21
CA PHE A 173 10.06 11.63 -7.89
C PHE A 173 11.29 11.63 -6.97
N LEU A 174 11.39 12.62 -6.07
CA LEU A 174 12.56 12.79 -5.20
C LEU A 174 12.64 11.76 -4.06
N ALA A 175 11.51 11.24 -3.57
CA ALA A 175 11.49 10.24 -2.50
C ALA A 175 11.99 8.86 -2.99
N CYS A 176 11.58 8.45 -4.19
CA CYS A 176 12.07 7.22 -4.82
C CYS A 176 13.55 7.36 -5.24
N ALA A 177 13.92 8.50 -5.84
CA ALA A 177 15.31 8.78 -6.21
C ALA A 177 16.27 8.91 -5.00
N ARG A 178 15.77 9.27 -3.81
CA ARG A 178 16.61 9.36 -2.59
C ARG A 178 17.03 8.00 -2.05
N VAL A 179 16.28 6.93 -2.33
CA VAL A 179 16.70 5.54 -2.03
C VAL A 179 18.00 5.19 -2.77
N LEU A 180 18.24 5.80 -3.94
CA LEU A 180 19.42 5.54 -4.77
C LEU A 180 20.68 6.32 -4.33
N ARG A 181 20.56 7.34 -3.46
CA ARG A 181 21.67 8.25 -3.15
C ARG A 181 22.73 7.73 -2.17
N ASN A 182 22.59 6.52 -1.64
CA ASN A 182 23.56 5.93 -0.72
C ASN A 182 24.42 4.80 -1.33
N ALA A 183 24.38 4.61 -2.65
CA ALA A 183 25.25 3.62 -3.33
C ALA A 183 26.61 4.19 -3.78
N ASP A 184 26.78 5.52 -3.85
CA ASP A 184 27.99 6.19 -4.35
C ASP A 184 29.05 6.50 -3.27
N ARG A 185 29.01 5.82 -2.12
CA ARG A 185 30.10 5.88 -1.13
C ARG A 185 30.72 4.50 -0.92
N GLN A 186 31.30 3.94 -1.98
CA GLN A 186 32.42 3.02 -1.83
C GLN A 186 33.66 3.64 -2.48
N PRO A 187 34.78 3.81 -1.76
CA PRO A 187 35.99 4.35 -2.34
C PRO A 187 36.53 3.37 -3.38
N CYS A 188 36.66 3.85 -4.62
CA CYS A 188 37.30 3.14 -5.72
C CYS A 188 38.67 2.59 -5.30
N PHE A 189 38.88 1.31 -5.63
CA PHE A 189 40.15 0.62 -5.84
C PHE A 189 41.41 1.51 -5.82
N ARG A 190 42.25 1.37 -4.79
CA ARG A 190 43.71 1.58 -4.92
C ARG A 190 44.34 0.25 -5.33
N GLY A 191 44.42 0.03 -6.64
CA GLY A 191 45.31 -0.96 -7.24
C GLY A 191 46.43 -0.22 -7.96
N GLY A 192 47.66 -0.33 -7.46
CA GLY A 192 48.82 0.32 -8.06
C GLY A 192 50.05 0.36 -7.15
N GLN A 193 50.53 -0.81 -6.71
CA GLN A 193 51.94 -0.99 -6.39
C GLN A 193 52.44 -2.22 -7.16
N SER A 194 53.38 -1.99 -8.05
CA SER A 194 54.34 -2.98 -8.52
C SER A 194 55.63 -2.23 -8.82
N ILE A 195 56.62 -2.53 -7.99
CA ILE A 195 58.06 -2.65 -8.24
C ILE A 195 58.72 -1.53 -9.05
#